data_AF-A0A8J4FD07-F1
#
_entry.id   AF-A0A8J4FD07-F1
#
_cell.length_a   1.000
_cell.length_b   1.000
_cell.length_c   1.000
_cell.angle_alpha   90.00
_cell.angle_beta   90.00
_cell.angle_gamma   90.00
#
_symmetry.space_group_name_H-M   'P 1'
#
loop_
_entity.id
_entity.type
_entity.pdbx_description
1 polymer ?
#
loop_
_entity_poly.entity_id
_entity_poly.type
_entity_poly.pdbx_seq_one_letter_code
_entity_poly.pdbx_strand_id
1 'polypeptide(L)'
;MDVIATAHVDRLLLNAAAVSAVNRITQGDYRQVVLLGDAMDTRPLRLPLAPGTAIFMVAPEAAHAAAAAALASKDAVAIADAVSASVSERTTTNRGDSAAAEDNDAGGSAAAAAVVAAATGGDSEGQGVALGRDRRPIGPASGRFRSQLRGPRPPPGCLLRRVSLEFQAGADFSALPDALAAVGFRADRLSIWAVQGLEGLGLSYRDVVSLLAEAAHCAAYHSLVLGELPAMSYNQAANALAEVGLLGAPLAFGTPHSSYGRWQPEWGDGNGDGGESSSSSAEAAVWEVASEGGPRRADAPQRWLFAAQQTRLSVAQMDTYAAHRAAAEEADEDFFDNFS
;
A
#
# COMPACT_ATOMS: atom_id res chain seq x y z
N MET A 1 -6.30 -2.48 -16.54
CA MET A 1 -6.84 -1.71 -15.41
C MET A 1 -7.29 -0.36 -15.93
N ASP A 2 -8.20 0.30 -15.23
CA ASP A 2 -8.53 1.70 -15.52
C ASP A 2 -7.32 2.58 -15.17
N VAL A 3 -6.67 3.14 -16.19
CA VAL A 3 -5.41 3.87 -16.04
C VAL A 3 -5.57 5.10 -15.17
N ILE A 4 -6.70 5.80 -15.25
CA ILE A 4 -6.93 7.03 -14.51
C ILE A 4 -7.21 6.70 -13.03
N ALA A 5 -8.08 5.72 -12.75
CA ALA A 5 -8.31 5.26 -11.38
C ALA A 5 -7.01 4.76 -10.74
N THR A 6 -6.23 3.99 -11.49
CA THR A 6 -4.95 3.45 -11.03
C THR A 6 -3.96 4.56 -10.72
N ALA A 7 -3.78 5.53 -11.62
CA ALA A 7 -2.89 6.67 -11.43
C ALA A 7 -3.35 7.58 -10.27
N HIS A 8 -4.66 7.76 -10.09
CA HIS A 8 -5.21 8.53 -8.98
C HIS A 8 -4.90 7.86 -7.63
N VAL A 9 -5.20 6.57 -7.51
CA VAL A 9 -4.91 5.77 -6.30
C VAL A 9 -3.41 5.76 -6.01
N ASP A 10 -2.56 5.57 -7.03
CA ASP A 10 -1.09 5.61 -6.89
C ASP A 10 -0.62 6.95 -6.33
N ARG A 11 -1.11 8.05 -6.91
CA ARG A 11 -0.75 9.40 -6.48
C ARG A 11 -1.15 9.64 -5.03
N LEU A 12 -2.35 9.24 -4.64
CA LEU A 12 -2.81 9.41 -3.26
C LEU A 12 -2.01 8.54 -2.28
N LEU A 13 -1.72 7.28 -2.64
CA LEU A 13 -0.93 6.37 -1.82
C LEU A 13 0.48 6.92 -1.62
N LEU A 14 1.14 7.37 -2.69
CA LEU A 14 2.48 7.97 -2.61
C LEU A 14 2.48 9.27 -1.81
N ASN A 15 1.48 10.14 -2.01
CA ASN A 15 1.35 11.37 -1.23
C ASN A 15 1.18 11.06 0.26
N ALA A 16 0.29 10.14 0.61
CA ALA A 16 0.07 9.72 1.99
C ALA A 16 1.33 9.10 2.62
N ALA A 17 2.00 8.20 1.91
CA ALA A 17 3.22 7.57 2.37
C ALA A 17 4.37 8.58 2.53
N ALA A 18 4.39 9.66 1.74
CA ALA A 18 5.40 10.72 1.82
C ALA A 18 5.17 11.69 3.00
N VAL A 19 3.92 11.86 3.49
CA VAL A 19 3.59 12.74 4.63
C VAL A 19 4.29 12.29 5.94
N SER A 20 4.78 11.06 5.97
CA SER A 20 5.56 10.43 7.03
C SER A 20 6.86 11.17 7.47
N ALA A 21 7.24 12.29 6.85
CA ALA A 21 8.53 12.93 7.09
C ALA A 21 8.51 14.22 7.92
N VAL A 22 7.36 14.89 8.08
CA VAL A 22 7.36 16.31 8.50
C VAL A 22 7.03 16.52 9.99
N ASN A 23 6.25 15.64 10.64
CA ASN A 23 5.81 15.84 12.04
C ASN A 23 6.25 14.71 12.98
N ARG A 24 7.52 14.73 13.39
CA ARG A 24 8.17 13.69 14.22
C ARG A 24 7.67 13.51 15.67
N ILE A 25 6.70 14.29 16.16
CA ILE A 25 6.50 14.38 17.62
C ILE A 25 5.23 13.68 18.13
N THR A 26 4.16 13.49 17.34
CA THR A 26 2.91 12.93 17.91
C THR A 26 2.01 12.12 16.97
N GLN A 27 2.18 12.17 15.65
CA GLN A 27 1.33 11.43 14.70
C GLN A 27 2.21 10.47 13.90
N GLY A 28 2.00 9.16 14.08
CA GLY A 28 2.89 8.13 13.56
C GLY A 28 3.06 8.13 12.04
N ASP A 29 4.06 7.38 11.59
CA ASP A 29 4.32 7.15 10.17
C ASP A 29 3.29 6.17 9.57
N TYR A 30 2.82 6.45 8.35
CA TYR A 30 2.06 5.47 7.56
C TYR A 30 2.97 4.35 7.06
N ARG A 31 3.18 3.33 7.89
CA ARG A 31 4.03 2.15 7.57
C ARG A 31 3.23 0.89 7.25
N GLN A 32 1.90 0.98 7.22
CA GLN A 32 1.03 -0.12 6.85
C GLN A 32 0.18 0.28 5.65
N VAL A 33 0.24 -0.52 4.59
CA VAL A 33 -0.57 -0.35 3.38
C VAL A 33 -1.41 -1.60 3.20
N VAL A 34 -2.73 -1.46 3.12
CA VAL A 34 -3.65 -2.56 2.85
C VAL A 34 -4.26 -2.36 1.47
N LEU A 35 -4.21 -3.38 0.63
CA LEU A 35 -4.78 -3.39 -0.71
C LEU A 35 -5.91 -4.43 -0.73
N LEU A 36 -7.15 -3.97 -0.80
CA LEU A 36 -8.34 -4.81 -0.92
C LEU A 36 -8.71 -4.95 -2.39
N GLY A 37 -8.75 -6.17 -2.93
CA GLY A 37 -9.10 -6.39 -4.34
C GLY A 37 -8.81 -7.78 -4.90
N ASP A 38 -8.42 -7.84 -6.17
CA ASP A 38 -8.35 -9.06 -6.99
C ASP A 38 -6.99 -9.78 -6.99
N ALA A 39 -6.09 -9.46 -6.04
CA ALA A 39 -4.71 -9.95 -5.97
C ALA A 39 -3.79 -9.63 -7.17
N MET A 40 -4.28 -9.00 -8.24
CA MET A 40 -3.48 -8.67 -9.43
C MET A 40 -2.85 -7.28 -9.35
N ASP A 41 -2.99 -6.61 -8.21
CA ASP A 41 -2.36 -5.33 -7.95
C ASP A 41 -0.83 -5.46 -7.92
N THR A 42 -0.17 -4.76 -8.83
CA THR A 42 1.29 -4.71 -8.95
C THR A 42 1.92 -3.56 -8.18
N ARG A 43 1.14 -2.69 -7.52
CA ARG A 43 1.64 -1.61 -6.66
C ARG A 43 2.69 -2.05 -5.65
N PRO A 44 2.55 -3.20 -4.96
CA PRO A 44 3.58 -3.67 -4.03
C PRO A 44 4.94 -3.88 -4.68
N LEU A 45 4.99 -4.07 -6.00
CA LEU A 45 6.19 -4.41 -6.78
C LEU A 45 6.75 -3.19 -7.54
N ARG A 46 5.92 -2.18 -7.82
CA ARG A 46 6.31 -1.02 -8.66
C ARG A 46 6.35 0.32 -7.94
N LEU A 47 5.62 0.50 -6.84
CA LEU A 47 5.62 1.79 -6.13
C LEU A 47 6.86 1.94 -5.25
N PRO A 48 7.54 3.10 -5.25
CA PRO A 48 8.73 3.36 -4.44
C PRO A 48 8.37 3.61 -2.96
N LEU A 49 7.85 2.59 -2.28
CA LEU A 49 7.49 2.67 -0.87
C LEU A 49 8.74 2.71 0.02
N ALA A 50 8.67 3.48 1.10
CA ALA A 50 9.78 3.65 2.02
C ALA A 50 10.10 2.34 2.76
N PRO A 51 11.38 2.06 3.09
CA PRO A 51 11.76 0.89 3.89
C PRO A 51 10.98 0.80 5.21
N GLY A 52 10.70 -0.41 5.66
CA GLY A 52 9.89 -0.68 6.85
C GLY A 52 8.38 -0.65 6.60
N THR A 53 7.92 -0.39 5.36
CA THR A 53 6.50 -0.48 5.02
C THR A 53 6.06 -1.95 4.94
N ALA A 54 5.02 -2.31 5.70
CA ALA A 54 4.29 -3.56 5.59
C ALA A 54 3.10 -3.40 4.65
N ILE A 55 3.01 -4.27 3.65
CA ILE A 55 2.00 -4.27 2.59
C ILE A 55 1.17 -5.54 2.72
N PHE A 56 -0.13 -5.38 2.88
CA PHE A 56 -1.10 -6.46 3.04
C PHE A 56 -2.00 -6.50 1.82
N MET A 57 -1.91 -7.58 1.04
CA MET A 57 -2.81 -7.82 -0.09
C MET A 57 -3.93 -8.75 0.36
N VAL A 58 -5.15 -8.23 0.41
CA VAL A 58 -6.34 -8.97 0.79
C VAL A 58 -7.14 -9.32 -0.46
N ALA A 59 -7.32 -10.61 -0.69
CA ALA A 59 -8.00 -11.16 -1.86
C ALA A 59 -8.38 -12.63 -1.64
N PRO A 60 -9.25 -13.22 -2.47
CA PRO A 60 -9.55 -14.65 -2.43
C PRO A 60 -8.29 -15.50 -2.64
N GLU A 61 -8.24 -16.69 -2.04
CA GLU A 61 -7.09 -17.59 -2.16
C GLU A 61 -6.82 -17.98 -3.62
N ALA A 62 -7.87 -18.25 -4.39
CA ALA A 62 -7.78 -18.55 -5.82
C ALA A 62 -7.14 -17.39 -6.61
N ALA A 63 -7.47 -16.14 -6.26
CA ALA A 63 -6.89 -14.96 -6.88
C ALA A 63 -5.39 -14.82 -6.54
N HIS A 64 -5.00 -15.05 -5.29
CA HIS A 64 -3.58 -15.09 -4.90
C HIS A 64 -2.80 -16.18 -5.65
N ALA A 65 -3.40 -17.37 -5.82
CA ALA A 65 -2.79 -18.46 -6.57
C ALA A 65 -2.60 -18.10 -8.05
N ALA A 66 -3.63 -17.52 -8.68
CA ALA A 66 -3.57 -17.04 -10.06
C ALA A 66 -2.50 -15.95 -10.24
N ALA A 67 -2.45 -14.96 -9.33
CA ALA A 67 -1.44 -13.91 -9.35
C ALA A 67 -0.01 -14.48 -9.17
N ALA A 68 0.18 -15.46 -8.29
CA ALA A 68 1.48 -16.14 -8.15
C ALA A 68 1.87 -16.88 -9.43
N ALA A 69 0.94 -17.61 -10.06
CA ALA A 69 1.19 -18.32 -11.31
C ALA A 69 1.55 -17.34 -12.44
N ALA A 70 0.83 -16.22 -12.56
CA ALA A 70 1.11 -15.18 -13.55
C ALA A 70 2.50 -14.56 -13.35
N LEU A 71 2.88 -14.25 -12.11
CA LEU A 71 4.20 -13.69 -11.79
C LEU A 71 5.35 -14.71 -11.92
N ALA A 72 5.05 -16.00 -11.81
CA ALA A 72 6.02 -17.08 -12.01
C ALA A 72 6.14 -17.50 -13.50
N SER A 73 5.29 -16.97 -14.38
CA SER A 73 5.34 -17.27 -15.80
C SER A 73 6.67 -16.84 -16.43
N LYS A 74 7.12 -17.57 -17.46
CA LYS A 74 8.38 -17.26 -18.17
C LYS A 74 8.37 -15.85 -18.76
N ASP A 75 7.22 -15.40 -19.24
CA ASP A 75 7.06 -14.08 -19.84
C ASP A 75 7.25 -12.97 -18.80
N ALA A 76 6.66 -13.14 -17.60
CA ALA A 76 6.87 -12.20 -16.50
C ALA A 76 8.34 -12.11 -16.08
N VAL A 77 9.05 -13.25 -16.05
CA VAL A 77 10.49 -13.30 -15.77
C VAL A 77 11.29 -12.58 -16.84
N ALA A 78 11.00 -12.85 -18.13
CA ALA A 78 11.69 -12.19 -19.25
C ALA A 78 11.52 -10.67 -19.23
N ILE A 79 10.31 -10.19 -18.91
CA ILE A 79 10.04 -8.75 -18.75
C ILE A 79 10.83 -8.17 -17.57
N ALA A 80 10.85 -8.84 -16.42
CA ALA A 80 11.58 -8.37 -15.25
C ALA A 80 13.09 -8.28 -15.49
N ASP A 81 13.66 -9.24 -16.23
CA ASP A 81 15.07 -9.24 -16.62
C ASP A 81 15.38 -8.09 -17.59
N ALA A 82 14.52 -7.85 -18.59
CA ALA A 82 14.67 -6.74 -19.54
C ALA A 82 14.60 -5.36 -18.84
N VAL A 83 13.67 -5.17 -17.91
CA VAL A 83 13.56 -3.93 -17.13
C VAL A 83 14.82 -3.72 -16.27
N SER A 84 15.29 -4.76 -15.59
CA SER A 84 16.48 -4.69 -14.73
C SER A 84 17.75 -4.34 -15.53
N ALA A 85 17.90 -4.90 -16.74
CA ALA A 85 18.99 -4.56 -17.65
C ALA A 85 18.93 -3.07 -18.05
N SER A 86 17.75 -2.57 -18.42
CA SER A 86 17.58 -1.17 -18.85
C SER A 86 17.88 -0.14 -17.75
N VAL A 87 17.57 -0.46 -16.48
CA VAL A 87 17.87 0.41 -15.32
C VAL A 87 19.38 0.44 -15.04
N SER A 88 20.05 -0.70 -15.19
CA SER A 88 21.49 -0.82 -14.99
C SER A 88 22.26 0.00 -16.03
N GLU A 89 21.88 -0.10 -17.32
CA GLU A 89 22.48 0.67 -18.41
C GLU A 89 22.35 2.19 -18.18
N ARG A 90 21.16 2.66 -17.79
CA ARG A 90 20.87 4.08 -17.54
C ARG A 90 21.67 4.67 -16.38
N THR A 91 22.05 3.83 -15.40
CA THR A 91 22.90 4.23 -14.27
C THR A 91 24.37 4.37 -14.69
N THR A 92 24.82 3.59 -15.66
CA THR A 92 26.21 3.65 -16.14
C THR A 92 26.48 4.83 -17.08
N THR A 93 25.53 5.19 -17.94
CA THR A 93 25.67 6.34 -18.86
C THR A 93 25.68 7.68 -18.13
N ASN A 94 24.83 7.86 -17.11
CA ASN A 94 24.83 9.09 -16.32
C ASN A 94 26.11 9.30 -15.46
N ARG A 95 26.93 8.24 -15.29
CA ARG A 95 28.20 8.32 -14.55
C ARG A 95 29.38 8.71 -15.45
N GLY A 96 29.24 8.65 -16.78
CA GLY A 96 30.28 8.99 -17.74
C GLY A 96 30.41 10.49 -18.04
N ASP A 97 29.30 11.24 -17.97
CA ASP A 97 29.28 12.65 -18.36
C ASP A 97 29.55 13.64 -17.21
N SER A 98 29.72 13.15 -15.98
CA SER A 98 30.02 13.97 -14.79
C SER A 98 31.52 14.09 -14.46
N ALA A 99 32.40 13.46 -15.24
CA ALA A 99 33.86 13.49 -15.03
C ALA A 99 34.62 14.59 -15.81
N ALA A 100 33.91 15.53 -16.47
CA ALA A 100 34.53 16.55 -17.33
C ALA A 100 34.24 18.00 -16.90
N ALA A 101 33.94 18.26 -15.63
CA ALA A 101 33.71 19.62 -15.11
C ALA A 101 34.33 19.83 -13.72
N GLU A 102 35.65 19.68 -13.62
CA GLU A 102 36.44 20.25 -12.52
C GLU A 102 37.59 21.07 -13.13
N ASP A 103 37.30 22.32 -13.47
CA ASP A 103 38.23 23.45 -13.39
C ASP A 103 37.47 24.72 -13.79
N ASN A 104 37.00 25.48 -12.80
CA ASN A 104 37.25 26.92 -12.71
C ASN A 104 36.46 27.58 -11.57
N ASP A 105 37.27 28.24 -10.76
CA ASP A 105 37.09 29.60 -10.24
C ASP A 105 36.62 29.84 -8.80
N ALA A 106 37.45 30.68 -8.18
CA ALA A 106 37.40 31.19 -6.85
C ALA A 106 36.53 32.45 -6.79
N GLY A 107 35.88 32.67 -5.64
CA GLY A 107 35.17 33.92 -5.37
C GLY A 107 34.29 33.80 -4.15
N GLY A 108 34.85 34.04 -2.97
CA GLY A 108 34.16 33.89 -1.70
C GLY A 108 33.12 34.98 -1.42
N SER A 109 32.22 34.67 -0.47
CA SER A 109 31.83 35.61 0.58
C SER A 109 31.17 34.85 1.74
N ALA A 110 31.51 35.30 2.93
CA ALA A 110 31.30 34.69 4.24
C ALA A 110 29.91 34.94 4.84
N ALA A 111 29.48 34.03 5.73
CA ALA A 111 28.94 34.27 7.08
C ALA A 111 28.52 32.90 7.68
N ALA A 112 29.31 32.30 8.58
CA ALA A 112 29.21 32.40 10.05
C ALA A 112 28.08 31.54 10.65
N ALA A 113 28.20 30.79 11.74
CA ALA A 113 29.26 30.28 12.62
C ALA A 113 28.52 29.25 13.52
N ALA A 114 28.89 27.97 13.58
CA ALA A 114 29.76 27.34 14.60
C ALA A 114 29.60 27.86 16.04
N VAL A 115 29.40 26.92 16.99
CA VAL A 115 29.82 26.84 18.43
C VAL A 115 28.81 25.91 19.15
N VAL A 116 29.12 24.91 19.98
CA VAL A 116 30.36 24.30 20.50
C VAL A 116 30.00 22.88 20.97
N ALA A 117 30.91 21.93 20.75
CA ALA A 117 30.95 20.67 21.47
C ALA A 117 32.13 20.71 22.45
N ALA A 118 31.87 20.35 23.70
CA ALA A 118 32.89 20.07 24.70
C ALA A 118 32.41 18.90 25.57
N ALA A 119 33.17 17.80 25.59
CA ALA A 119 33.33 16.94 26.76
C ALA A 119 34.56 16.04 26.57
N THR A 120 35.52 16.25 27.47
CA THR A 120 36.60 15.38 27.95
C THR A 120 36.12 13.94 28.17
N GLY A 121 36.87 12.86 27.91
CA GLY A 121 38.21 12.53 28.41
C GLY A 121 38.10 11.54 29.58
N GLY A 122 38.64 10.31 29.44
CA GLY A 122 38.67 9.32 30.53
C GLY A 122 39.07 7.91 30.09
N ASP A 123 40.36 7.60 30.26
CA ASP A 123 41.01 6.31 30.05
C ASP A 123 40.55 5.22 31.04
N SER A 124 40.56 3.94 30.62
CA SER A 124 41.02 2.82 31.47
C SER A 124 41.43 1.60 30.63
N GLU A 125 42.66 1.14 30.90
CA GLU A 125 43.28 -0.10 30.43
C GLU A 125 42.58 -1.36 30.98
N GLY A 126 42.73 -2.50 30.30
CA GLY A 126 42.30 -3.78 30.86
C GLY A 126 42.40 -5.01 29.96
N GLN A 127 43.62 -5.52 29.79
CA GLN A 127 44.02 -6.93 29.65
C GLN A 127 43.36 -7.85 28.61
N GLY A 128 44.21 -8.31 27.69
CA GLY A 128 43.93 -9.40 26.77
C GLY A 128 43.97 -10.78 27.40
N VAL A 129 43.18 -11.68 26.80
CA VAL A 129 43.37 -13.13 26.90
C VAL A 129 43.27 -13.69 25.49
N ALA A 130 44.42 -14.14 24.99
CA ALA A 130 44.57 -14.83 23.72
C ALA A 130 44.06 -16.27 23.87
N LEU A 131 43.03 -16.65 23.10
CA LEU A 131 42.66 -18.05 22.88
C LEU A 131 42.84 -18.38 21.40
N GLY A 132 43.84 -19.22 21.15
CA GLY A 132 44.17 -19.75 19.83
C GLY A 132 42.99 -20.50 19.22
N ARG A 133 42.71 -20.21 17.94
CA ARG A 133 41.82 -21.01 17.12
C ARG A 133 42.58 -21.53 15.91
N ASP A 134 42.66 -22.85 15.88
CA ASP A 134 43.11 -23.68 14.77
C ASP A 134 42.52 -23.22 13.43
N ARG A 135 43.39 -22.77 12.53
CA ARG A 135 43.04 -22.56 11.12
C ARG A 135 43.17 -23.89 10.38
N ARG A 136 42.06 -24.62 10.24
CA ARG A 136 41.94 -25.65 9.19
C ARG A 136 41.53 -24.98 7.87
N PRO A 137 42.11 -25.36 6.72
CA PRO A 137 41.76 -24.78 5.44
C PRO A 137 40.34 -25.21 5.02
N ILE A 138 39.50 -24.20 4.75
CA ILE A 138 38.17 -24.36 4.16
C ILE A 138 38.38 -24.73 2.68
N GLY A 139 38.04 -25.97 2.31
CA GLY A 139 37.97 -26.38 0.90
C GLY A 139 36.91 -25.57 0.15
N PRO A 140 37.02 -25.45 -1.19
CA PRO A 140 36.09 -24.63 -1.96
C PRO A 140 34.67 -25.23 -1.86
N ALA A 141 33.82 -24.54 -1.10
CA ALA A 141 32.39 -24.82 -1.08
C ALA A 141 31.86 -24.59 -2.49
N SER A 142 31.58 -25.67 -3.21
CA SER A 142 30.82 -25.65 -4.46
C SER A 142 29.38 -25.27 -4.15
N GLY A 143 29.16 -23.99 -3.89
CA GLY A 143 27.85 -23.39 -3.72
C GLY A 143 27.15 -23.36 -5.06
N ARG A 144 26.45 -24.45 -5.39
CA ARG A 144 25.31 -24.37 -6.31
C ARG A 144 24.23 -23.55 -5.59
N PHE A 145 24.39 -22.23 -5.54
CA PHE A 145 23.26 -21.34 -5.39
C PHE A 145 22.36 -21.65 -6.59
N ARG A 146 21.33 -22.47 -6.36
CA ARG A 146 20.19 -22.53 -7.26
C ARG A 146 19.79 -21.07 -7.44
N SER A 147 19.98 -20.56 -8.66
CA SER A 147 19.45 -19.26 -9.06
C SER A 147 17.94 -19.39 -8.94
N GLN A 148 17.42 -19.12 -7.74
CA GLN A 148 15.99 -18.92 -7.54
C GLN A 148 15.62 -17.84 -8.55
N LEU A 149 14.75 -18.22 -9.50
CA LEU A 149 14.21 -17.33 -10.50
C LEU A 149 13.78 -16.05 -9.78
N ARG A 150 14.40 -14.93 -10.14
CA ARG A 150 14.15 -13.63 -9.52
C ARG A 150 12.82 -13.11 -10.04
N GLY A 151 11.72 -13.64 -9.51
CA GLY A 151 10.42 -13.03 -9.68
C GLY A 151 10.42 -11.60 -9.13
N PRO A 152 9.49 -10.75 -9.56
CA PRO A 152 9.39 -9.38 -9.08
C PRO A 152 9.22 -9.36 -7.55
N ARG A 153 9.93 -8.43 -6.89
CA ARG A 153 10.00 -8.32 -5.43
C ARG A 153 9.49 -6.96 -5.00
N PRO A 154 8.94 -6.85 -3.78
CA PRO A 154 8.66 -5.54 -3.21
C PRO A 154 9.93 -4.71 -3.05
N PRO A 155 9.81 -3.37 -2.93
CA PRO A 155 10.94 -2.48 -2.67
C PRO A 155 11.80 -2.95 -1.50
N PRO A 156 13.14 -2.76 -1.54
CA PRO A 156 14.03 -3.18 -0.46
C PRO A 156 13.57 -2.68 0.91
N GLY A 157 13.53 -3.59 1.88
CA GLY A 157 13.09 -3.29 3.24
C GLY A 157 11.57 -3.21 3.44
N CYS A 158 10.75 -3.39 2.41
CA CYS A 158 9.31 -3.57 2.55
C CYS A 158 8.97 -5.05 2.78
N LEU A 159 7.86 -5.31 3.47
CA LEU A 159 7.31 -6.65 3.69
C LEU A 159 6.00 -6.80 2.95
N LEU A 160 5.89 -7.80 2.07
CA LEU A 160 4.63 -8.16 1.42
C LEU A 160 4.00 -9.36 2.12
N ARG A 161 2.73 -9.23 2.50
CA ARG A 161 1.90 -10.27 3.13
C ARG A 161 0.63 -10.46 2.31
N ARG A 162 0.26 -11.71 2.08
CA ARG A 162 -1.01 -12.07 1.44
C ARG A 162 -1.98 -12.52 2.51
N VAL A 163 -3.22 -12.06 2.39
CA VAL A 163 -4.33 -12.36 3.30
C VAL A 163 -5.46 -12.89 2.46
N SER A 164 -5.91 -14.11 2.78
CA SER A 164 -7.02 -14.75 2.08
C SER A 164 -8.33 -14.28 2.68
N LEU A 165 -9.20 -13.69 1.87
CA LEU A 165 -10.55 -13.29 2.24
C LEU A 165 -11.46 -13.42 1.02
N GLU A 166 -12.62 -14.03 1.19
CA GLU A 166 -13.54 -14.26 0.08
C GLU A 166 -14.36 -13.00 -0.25
N PHE A 167 -14.36 -12.57 -1.51
CA PHE A 167 -15.15 -11.46 -2.00
C PHE A 167 -16.29 -11.97 -2.89
N GLN A 168 -17.41 -12.32 -2.26
CA GLN A 168 -18.62 -12.75 -2.95
C GLN A 168 -19.84 -12.01 -2.42
N ALA A 169 -20.92 -11.97 -3.21
CA ALA A 169 -22.18 -11.38 -2.78
C ALA A 169 -22.69 -12.05 -1.50
N GLY A 170 -23.05 -11.25 -0.49
CA GLY A 170 -23.44 -11.75 0.83
C GLY A 170 -22.32 -12.38 1.66
N ALA A 171 -21.05 -12.19 1.30
CA ALA A 171 -19.92 -12.61 2.12
C ALA A 171 -19.93 -11.93 3.48
N ASP A 172 -19.46 -12.65 4.49
CA ASP A 172 -19.19 -12.11 5.81
C ASP A 172 -17.74 -11.60 5.85
N PHE A 173 -17.58 -10.29 6.02
CA PHE A 173 -16.27 -9.63 6.10
C PHE A 173 -15.73 -9.53 7.52
N SER A 174 -16.47 -10.00 8.54
CA SER A 174 -16.06 -9.93 9.95
C SER A 174 -14.78 -10.70 10.27
N ALA A 175 -14.33 -11.60 9.38
CA ALA A 175 -13.05 -12.29 9.49
C ALA A 175 -11.84 -11.42 9.09
N LEU A 176 -12.05 -10.27 8.45
CA LEU A 176 -10.97 -9.38 7.98
C LEU A 176 -10.01 -8.94 9.10
N PRO A 177 -10.47 -8.47 10.27
CA PRO A 177 -9.59 -8.06 11.35
C PRO A 177 -8.67 -9.19 11.83
N ASP A 178 -9.24 -10.37 12.08
CA ASP A 178 -8.49 -11.54 12.57
C ASP A 178 -7.48 -12.04 11.53
N ALA A 179 -7.89 -12.08 10.25
CA ALA A 179 -7.01 -12.49 9.15
C ALA A 179 -5.82 -11.53 8.97
N LEU A 180 -6.05 -10.23 9.13
CA LEU A 180 -4.99 -9.21 9.11
C LEU A 180 -4.08 -9.32 10.34
N ALA A 181 -4.64 -9.45 11.53
CA ALA A 181 -3.88 -9.57 12.77
C ALA A 181 -2.96 -10.80 12.75
N ALA A 182 -3.44 -11.93 12.22
CA ALA A 182 -2.67 -13.16 12.08
C ALA A 182 -1.40 -13.01 11.23
N VAL A 183 -1.36 -12.06 10.29
CA VAL A 183 -0.18 -11.77 9.46
C VAL A 183 0.65 -10.57 9.96
N GLY A 184 0.32 -10.06 11.15
CA GLY A 184 1.04 -8.99 11.84
C GLY A 184 0.56 -7.58 11.52
N PHE A 185 -0.65 -7.41 10.99
CA PHE A 185 -1.27 -6.09 10.91
C PHE A 185 -1.57 -5.57 12.32
N ARG A 186 -1.42 -4.26 12.50
CA ARG A 186 -1.66 -3.55 13.75
C ARG A 186 -2.71 -2.47 13.56
N ALA A 187 -3.89 -2.66 14.17
CA ALA A 187 -5.01 -1.72 14.10
C ALA A 187 -4.78 -0.43 14.92
N ASP A 188 -3.81 -0.43 15.83
CA ASP A 188 -3.41 0.73 16.63
C ASP A 188 -2.45 1.68 15.90
N ARG A 189 -2.09 1.37 14.65
CA ARG A 189 -1.11 2.12 13.85
C ARG A 189 -1.78 2.74 12.63
N LEU A 190 -1.25 3.91 12.22
CA LEU A 190 -1.71 4.58 11.01
C LEU A 190 -1.47 3.73 9.78
N SER A 191 -2.51 3.60 8.97
CA SER A 191 -2.52 2.76 7.78
C SER A 191 -3.16 3.48 6.59
N ILE A 192 -2.77 3.07 5.40
CA ILE A 192 -3.37 3.51 4.13
C ILE A 192 -4.06 2.29 3.52
N TRP A 193 -5.35 2.42 3.22
CA TRP A 193 -6.17 1.36 2.64
C TRP A 193 -6.55 1.77 1.22
N ALA A 194 -6.17 0.95 0.25
CA ALA A 194 -6.60 1.09 -1.14
C ALA A 194 -7.63 0.01 -1.47
N VAL A 195 -8.80 0.43 -1.94
CA VAL A 195 -9.90 -0.45 -2.34
C VAL A 195 -10.02 -0.39 -3.87
N GLN A 196 -9.79 -1.50 -4.55
CA GLN A 196 -9.92 -1.56 -6.01
C GLN A 196 -10.37 -2.93 -6.49
N GLY A 197 -11.06 -2.97 -7.62
CA GLY A 197 -11.54 -4.20 -8.24
C GLY A 197 -12.83 -4.75 -7.63
N LEU A 198 -13.61 -3.93 -6.92
CA LEU A 198 -14.90 -4.35 -6.36
C LEU A 198 -15.97 -4.53 -7.44
N GLU A 199 -15.86 -3.78 -8.55
CA GLU A 199 -16.81 -3.83 -9.66
C GLU A 199 -16.83 -5.22 -10.31
N GLY A 200 -18.03 -5.74 -10.57
CA GLY A 200 -18.25 -7.04 -11.18
C GLY A 200 -18.19 -8.24 -10.22
N LEU A 201 -17.76 -8.07 -8.96
CA LEU A 201 -17.81 -9.13 -7.93
C LEU A 201 -19.24 -9.45 -7.46
N GLY A 202 -20.24 -8.78 -8.03
CA GLY A 202 -21.66 -8.98 -7.67
C GLY A 202 -22.01 -8.45 -6.27
N LEU A 203 -21.12 -7.68 -5.65
CA LEU A 203 -21.34 -7.10 -4.33
C LEU A 203 -22.54 -6.14 -4.37
N SER A 204 -23.49 -6.36 -3.47
CA SER A 204 -24.59 -5.42 -3.24
C SER A 204 -24.08 -4.17 -2.53
N TYR A 205 -24.89 -3.10 -2.50
CA TYR A 205 -24.61 -1.91 -1.68
C TYR A 205 -24.29 -2.28 -0.23
N ARG A 206 -25.05 -3.22 0.36
CA ARG A 206 -24.85 -3.69 1.72
C ARG A 206 -23.49 -4.39 1.89
N ASP A 207 -23.08 -5.19 0.92
CA ASP A 207 -21.79 -5.88 0.97
C ASP A 207 -20.63 -4.86 0.90
N VAL A 208 -20.74 -3.85 0.04
CA VAL A 208 -19.75 -2.76 -0.05
C VAL A 208 -19.66 -1.99 1.27
N VAL A 209 -20.80 -1.61 1.86
CA VAL A 209 -20.83 -0.93 3.16
C VAL A 209 -20.23 -1.81 4.26
N SER A 210 -20.55 -3.11 4.28
CA SER A 210 -20.02 -4.04 5.27
C SER A 210 -18.50 -4.20 5.15
N LEU A 211 -17.97 -4.33 3.92
CA LEU A 211 -16.53 -4.38 3.68
C LEU A 211 -15.83 -3.09 4.12
N LEU A 212 -16.39 -1.93 3.78
CA LEU A 212 -15.85 -0.63 4.20
C LEU A 212 -15.93 -0.45 5.72
N ALA A 213 -16.96 -0.98 6.36
CA ALA A 213 -17.11 -0.94 7.82
C ALA A 213 -15.99 -1.73 8.50
N GLU A 214 -15.71 -2.95 8.04
CA GLU A 214 -14.62 -3.78 8.59
C GLU A 214 -13.24 -3.17 8.31
N ALA A 215 -13.03 -2.59 7.13
CA ALA A 215 -11.81 -1.84 6.84
C ALA A 215 -11.64 -0.62 7.77
N ALA A 216 -12.71 0.15 7.98
CA ALA A 216 -12.71 1.30 8.88
C ALA A 216 -12.47 0.87 10.34
N HIS A 217 -13.03 -0.27 10.74
CA HIS A 217 -12.86 -0.86 12.06
C HIS A 217 -11.41 -1.24 12.36
N CYS A 218 -10.71 -1.75 11.34
CA CYS A 218 -9.29 -2.08 11.41
C CYS A 218 -8.37 -0.85 11.33
N ALA A 219 -8.86 0.26 10.79
CA ALA A 219 -8.08 1.46 10.54
C ALA A 219 -8.01 2.33 11.81
N ALA A 220 -6.80 2.64 12.28
CA ALA A 220 -6.61 3.59 13.38
C ALA A 220 -7.20 4.96 13.03
N TYR A 221 -7.58 5.74 14.05
CA TYR A 221 -7.95 7.15 13.88
C TYR A 221 -6.92 7.90 13.03
N HIS A 222 -7.39 8.73 12.08
CA HIS A 222 -6.61 9.39 11.03
C HIS A 222 -6.04 8.50 9.92
N SER A 223 -6.24 7.18 9.94
CA SER A 223 -5.90 6.34 8.78
C SER A 223 -6.65 6.77 7.53
N LEU A 224 -6.07 6.51 6.37
CA LEU A 224 -6.66 6.89 5.08
C LEU A 224 -7.26 5.67 4.39
N VAL A 225 -8.46 5.84 3.85
CA VAL A 225 -9.13 4.86 3.00
C VAL A 225 -9.45 5.53 1.67
N LEU A 226 -8.97 4.95 0.58
CA LEU A 226 -9.08 5.49 -0.76
C LEU A 226 -9.35 4.37 -1.74
N GLY A 227 -9.88 4.68 -2.91
CA GLY A 227 -10.17 3.64 -3.88
C GLY A 227 -11.31 3.96 -4.82
N GLU A 228 -11.88 2.90 -5.36
CA GLU A 228 -13.08 2.93 -6.18
C GLU A 228 -14.26 2.26 -5.49
N LEU A 229 -15.45 2.79 -5.72
CA LEU A 229 -16.72 2.18 -5.39
C LEU A 229 -17.41 1.69 -6.67
N PRO A 230 -18.18 0.58 -6.60
CA PRO A 230 -18.99 0.10 -7.71
C PRO A 230 -19.97 1.14 -8.27
N ALA A 231 -20.53 0.86 -9.44
CA ALA A 231 -21.51 1.74 -10.07
C ALA A 231 -22.75 1.95 -9.18
N MET A 232 -22.94 3.16 -8.65
CA MET A 232 -24.07 3.53 -7.79
C MET A 232 -24.42 5.02 -7.91
N SER A 233 -25.53 5.46 -7.29
CA SER A 233 -25.87 6.89 -7.24
C SER A 233 -24.90 7.65 -6.32
N TYR A 234 -24.75 8.96 -6.52
CA TYR A 234 -23.91 9.81 -5.66
C TYR A 234 -24.30 9.68 -4.18
N ASN A 235 -25.61 9.71 -3.89
CA ASN A 235 -26.11 9.61 -2.53
C ASN A 235 -25.77 8.26 -1.88
N GLN A 236 -25.85 7.16 -2.64
CA GLN A 236 -25.40 5.86 -2.14
C GLN A 236 -23.90 5.88 -1.83
N ALA A 237 -23.07 6.39 -2.73
CA ALA A 237 -21.62 6.47 -2.49
C ALA A 237 -21.27 7.34 -1.28
N ALA A 238 -21.91 8.50 -1.14
CA ALA A 238 -21.72 9.40 0.00
C ALA A 238 -22.21 8.77 1.31
N ASN A 239 -23.38 8.12 1.31
CA ASN A 239 -23.92 7.43 2.47
C ASN A 239 -23.03 6.25 2.89
N ALA A 240 -22.53 5.47 1.94
CA ALA A 240 -21.64 4.35 2.24
C ALA A 240 -20.39 4.79 3.02
N LEU A 241 -19.80 5.94 2.67
CA LEU A 241 -18.66 6.50 3.40
C LEU A 241 -19.07 7.07 4.76
N ALA A 242 -20.19 7.81 4.81
CA ALA A 242 -20.67 8.45 6.04
C ALA A 242 -21.10 7.43 7.11
N GLU A 243 -21.81 6.36 6.73
CA GLU A 243 -22.29 5.31 7.62
C GLU A 243 -21.14 4.65 8.40
N VAL A 244 -20.02 4.41 7.73
CA VAL A 244 -18.84 3.75 8.31
C VAL A 244 -17.88 4.73 9.01
N GLY A 245 -18.19 6.03 9.04
CA GLY A 245 -17.38 7.04 9.73
C GLY A 245 -16.17 7.55 8.95
N LEU A 246 -16.15 7.32 7.63
CA LEU A 246 -15.12 7.82 6.73
C LEU A 246 -15.48 9.24 6.27
N LEU A 247 -14.66 10.22 6.65
CA LEU A 247 -14.80 11.60 6.23
C LEU A 247 -14.11 11.79 4.87
N GLY A 248 -14.91 11.86 3.80
CA GLY A 248 -14.42 12.07 2.45
C GLY A 248 -15.57 12.43 1.50
N ALA A 249 -15.26 12.54 0.22
CA ALA A 249 -16.25 12.79 -0.82
C ALA A 249 -16.03 11.85 -2.00
N PRO A 250 -17.10 11.28 -2.58
CA PRO A 250 -16.99 10.53 -3.81
C PRO A 250 -16.79 11.50 -4.99
N LEU A 251 -15.82 11.19 -5.84
CA LEU A 251 -15.48 11.87 -7.07
C LEU A 251 -15.96 11.03 -8.25
N ALA A 252 -16.87 11.59 -9.04
CA ALA A 252 -17.40 10.91 -10.23
C ALA A 252 -16.26 10.55 -11.18
N PHE A 253 -16.19 9.30 -11.59
CA PHE A 253 -15.14 8.85 -12.47
C PHE A 253 -15.62 7.73 -13.42
N GLY A 254 -15.26 7.85 -14.70
CA GLY A 254 -15.64 6.88 -15.73
C GLY A 254 -17.14 6.84 -16.05
N THR A 255 -17.54 5.80 -16.78
CA THR A 255 -18.94 5.44 -17.06
C THR A 255 -19.26 4.08 -16.44
N PRO A 256 -20.54 3.70 -16.22
CA PRO A 256 -20.90 2.37 -15.71
C PRO A 256 -20.31 1.20 -16.50
N HIS A 257 -20.05 1.41 -17.78
CA HIS A 257 -19.53 0.38 -18.69
C HIS A 257 -18.01 0.43 -18.86
N SER A 258 -17.32 1.34 -18.16
CA SER A 258 -15.85 1.38 -18.15
C SER A 258 -15.29 0.22 -17.34
N SER A 259 -15.26 -0.97 -17.95
CA SER A 259 -14.63 -2.18 -17.40
C SER A 259 -13.24 -2.34 -18.00
N TYR A 260 -12.25 -1.56 -17.52
CA TYR A 260 -10.87 -1.73 -17.98
C TYR A 260 -10.07 -2.58 -17.00
N GLY A 261 -9.73 -3.81 -17.39
CA GLY A 261 -8.75 -4.71 -16.78
C GLY A 261 -9.16 -5.45 -15.51
N ARG A 262 -10.37 -6.00 -15.51
CA ARG A 262 -10.84 -6.96 -14.53
C ARG A 262 -10.31 -8.36 -14.86
N TRP A 263 -9.91 -9.14 -13.85
CA TRP A 263 -9.74 -10.59 -14.02
C TRP A 263 -11.09 -11.25 -14.33
N GLN A 264 -11.17 -11.94 -15.46
CA GLN A 264 -12.32 -12.76 -15.79
C GLN A 264 -11.98 -14.24 -15.55
N PRO A 265 -12.92 -15.06 -15.02
CA PRO A 265 -12.70 -16.48 -14.83
C PRO A 265 -12.21 -17.18 -16.11
N GLU A 266 -12.72 -16.76 -17.27
CA GLU A 266 -12.29 -17.24 -18.59
C GLU A 266 -10.83 -16.96 -18.94
N TRP A 267 -10.11 -16.10 -18.20
CA TRP A 267 -8.68 -15.86 -18.41
C TRP A 267 -7.78 -16.85 -17.65
N GLY A 268 -8.33 -17.60 -16.69
CA GLY A 268 -7.60 -18.59 -15.89
C GLY A 268 -7.45 -19.96 -16.55
N ASP A 269 -8.36 -20.29 -17.47
CA ASP A 269 -8.36 -21.57 -18.16
C ASP A 269 -7.70 -21.37 -19.52
N GLY A 270 -6.47 -21.86 -19.68
CA GLY A 270 -5.60 -21.65 -20.86
C GLY A 270 -6.09 -22.24 -22.20
N ASN A 271 -7.38 -22.15 -22.51
CA ASN A 271 -7.93 -22.43 -23.82
C ASN A 271 -7.89 -21.16 -24.67
N GLY A 272 -6.67 -20.74 -25.02
CA GLY A 272 -6.42 -19.63 -25.93
C GLY A 272 -6.83 -19.99 -27.34
N ASP A 273 -8.13 -19.91 -27.64
CA ASP A 273 -8.58 -19.73 -29.02
C ASP A 273 -8.63 -18.21 -29.26
N GLY A 274 -7.66 -17.72 -30.03
CA GLY A 274 -7.39 -16.31 -30.26
C GLY A 274 -8.47 -15.64 -31.11
N GLY A 275 -9.66 -15.46 -30.54
CA GLY A 275 -10.70 -14.64 -31.12
C GLY A 275 -10.27 -13.18 -31.13
N GLU A 276 -9.87 -12.68 -32.31
CA GLU A 276 -9.62 -11.27 -32.61
C GLU A 276 -10.82 -10.42 -32.20
N SER A 277 -10.83 -9.95 -30.95
CA SER A 277 -11.77 -8.94 -30.48
C SER A 277 -11.27 -7.59 -30.98
N SER A 278 -11.85 -7.16 -32.10
CA SER A 278 -11.65 -5.88 -32.76
C SER A 278 -11.60 -4.70 -31.78
N SER A 279 -10.38 -4.26 -31.42
CA SER A 279 -10.13 -3.11 -30.56
C SER A 279 -9.84 -1.81 -31.33
N SER A 280 -10.13 -1.74 -32.63
CA SER A 280 -9.68 -0.63 -33.49
C SER A 280 -10.63 0.57 -33.61
N SER A 281 -11.63 0.73 -32.74
CA SER A 281 -12.60 1.83 -32.83
C SER A 281 -12.71 2.69 -31.56
N ALA A 282 -11.99 2.36 -30.49
CA ALA A 282 -12.16 3.02 -29.20
C ALA A 282 -11.16 4.17 -28.95
N GLU A 283 -10.03 4.25 -29.64
CA GLU A 283 -9.01 5.28 -29.34
C GLU A 283 -9.30 6.66 -29.94
N ALA A 284 -10.13 6.76 -31.00
CA ALA A 284 -10.44 8.05 -31.63
C ALA A 284 -11.60 8.82 -30.94
N ALA A 285 -12.32 8.21 -30.00
CA ALA A 285 -13.51 8.80 -29.38
C ALA A 285 -13.31 9.39 -27.98
N VAL A 286 -12.09 9.35 -27.42
CA VAL A 286 -11.89 9.55 -25.96
C VAL A 286 -11.67 11.02 -25.57
N TRP A 287 -11.35 11.93 -26.49
CA TRP A 287 -11.17 13.35 -26.15
C TRP A 287 -12.27 14.29 -26.65
N GLU A 288 -13.16 13.85 -27.56
CA GLU A 288 -14.19 14.73 -28.13
C GLU A 288 -15.52 14.75 -27.34
N VAL A 289 -15.62 14.01 -26.22
CA VAL A 289 -16.86 13.91 -25.40
C VAL A 289 -16.75 14.65 -24.05
N ALA A 290 -15.65 15.37 -23.80
CA ALA A 290 -15.50 16.16 -22.56
C ALA A 290 -16.11 17.57 -22.66
N SER A 291 -16.50 18.05 -23.84
CA SER A 291 -16.94 19.44 -24.06
C SER A 291 -18.43 19.65 -24.33
N GLU A 292 -19.22 18.59 -24.56
CA GLU A 292 -20.68 18.73 -24.68
C GLU A 292 -21.36 18.56 -23.32
N GLY A 293 -21.29 19.65 -22.54
CA GLY A 293 -21.90 19.81 -21.23
C GLY A 293 -23.43 19.84 -21.24
N GLY A 294 -24.06 18.72 -21.58
CA GLY A 294 -25.42 18.45 -21.08
C GLY A 294 -25.36 18.19 -19.57
N PRO A 295 -26.33 18.65 -18.76
CA PRO A 295 -26.38 18.31 -17.34
C PRO A 295 -26.48 16.78 -17.23
N ARG A 296 -25.39 16.13 -16.80
CA ARG A 296 -25.43 14.70 -16.46
C ARG A 296 -26.59 14.54 -15.48
N ARG A 297 -27.53 13.63 -15.77
CA ARG A 297 -28.60 13.29 -14.81
C ARG A 297 -27.91 12.95 -13.49
N ALA A 298 -28.17 13.76 -12.48
CA ALA A 298 -27.53 13.64 -11.16
C ALA A 298 -27.68 12.23 -10.55
N ASP A 299 -28.66 11.46 -11.03
CA ASP A 299 -29.03 10.14 -10.52
C ASP A 299 -28.58 8.96 -11.39
N ALA A 300 -27.89 9.19 -12.52
CA ALA A 300 -27.38 8.05 -13.30
C ALA A 300 -26.28 7.33 -12.50
N PRO A 301 -26.35 5.99 -12.34
CA PRO A 301 -25.31 5.25 -11.63
C PRO A 301 -23.96 5.53 -12.30
N GLN A 302 -22.93 5.75 -11.50
CA GLN A 302 -21.56 6.02 -11.96
C GLN A 302 -20.59 5.30 -11.01
N ARG A 303 -19.38 5.03 -11.50
CA ARG A 303 -18.28 4.59 -10.65
C ARG A 303 -17.75 5.82 -9.91
N TRP A 304 -17.31 5.61 -8.67
CA TRP A 304 -16.84 6.70 -7.83
C TRP A 304 -15.43 6.41 -7.37
N LEU A 305 -14.54 7.37 -7.54
CA LEU A 305 -13.29 7.40 -6.78
C LEU A 305 -13.56 8.06 -5.44
N PHE A 306 -12.82 7.69 -4.41
CA PHE A 306 -12.88 8.39 -3.14
C PHE A 306 -11.54 8.41 -2.45
N ALA A 307 -11.39 9.41 -1.58
CA ALA A 307 -10.35 9.48 -0.58
C ALA A 307 -11.02 9.99 0.70
N ALA A 308 -10.88 9.23 1.77
CA ALA A 308 -11.52 9.53 3.03
C ALA A 308 -10.56 9.25 4.20
N GLN A 309 -10.76 9.98 5.28
CA GLN A 309 -10.02 9.81 6.51
C GLN A 309 -10.91 9.14 7.56
N GLN A 310 -10.36 8.17 8.28
CA GLN A 310 -11.02 7.57 9.42
C GLN A 310 -11.14 8.59 10.57
N THR A 311 -12.37 8.90 10.97
CA THR A 311 -12.68 9.86 12.03
C THR A 311 -13.25 9.21 13.29
N ARG A 312 -13.53 7.91 13.26
CA ARG A 312 -13.90 7.14 14.46
C ARG A 312 -12.66 6.48 15.05
N LEU A 313 -12.65 6.30 16.37
CA LEU A 313 -11.69 5.41 17.01
C LEU A 313 -11.97 3.99 16.52
N SER A 314 -10.92 3.25 16.16
CA SER A 314 -11.05 1.80 15.92
C SER A 314 -11.51 1.10 17.20
N VAL A 315 -12.09 -0.10 17.08
CA VAL A 315 -12.46 -0.89 18.28
C VAL A 315 -11.25 -1.19 19.14
N ALA A 316 -10.12 -1.56 18.54
CA ALA A 316 -8.87 -1.77 19.28
C ALA A 316 -8.44 -0.52 20.09
N GLN A 317 -8.64 0.69 19.53
CA GLN A 317 -8.36 1.94 20.25
C GLN A 317 -9.40 2.21 21.34
N MET A 318 -10.67 1.91 21.11
CA MET A 318 -11.72 2.02 22.13
C MET A 318 -11.47 1.07 23.30
N ASP A 319 -11.08 -0.17 23.03
CA ASP A 319 -10.72 -1.16 24.06
C ASP A 319 -9.49 -0.72 24.86
N THR A 320 -8.48 -0.19 24.17
CA THR A 320 -7.27 0.37 24.80
C THR A 320 -7.64 1.55 25.70
N TYR A 321 -8.49 2.46 25.22
CA TYR A 321 -8.96 3.60 26.01
C TYR A 321 -9.78 3.16 27.23
N ALA A 322 -10.69 2.20 27.06
CA ALA A 322 -11.49 1.64 28.14
C ALA A 322 -10.61 0.97 29.21
N ALA A 323 -9.60 0.20 28.80
CA ALA A 323 -8.64 -0.42 29.72
C ALA A 323 -7.83 0.62 30.50
N HIS A 324 -7.34 1.68 29.82
CA HIS A 324 -6.64 2.78 30.50
C HIS A 324 -7.53 3.54 31.48
N ARG A 325 -8.80 3.76 31.11
CA ARG A 325 -9.77 4.40 31.99
C ARG A 325 -10.03 3.57 33.25
N ALA A 326 -10.26 2.26 33.09
CA ALA A 326 -10.48 1.36 34.22
C ALA A 326 -9.27 1.31 35.16
N ALA A 327 -8.04 1.21 34.61
CA ALA A 327 -6.82 1.22 35.41
C ALA A 327 -6.58 2.55 36.15
N ALA A 328 -7.02 3.68 35.57
CA ALA A 328 -6.95 4.99 36.23
C ALA A 328 -7.96 5.12 37.37
N GLU A 329 -9.17 4.58 37.20
CA GLU A 329 -10.21 4.55 38.25
C GLU A 329 -9.75 3.68 39.44
N GLU A 330 -9.14 2.52 39.21
CA GLU A 330 -8.57 1.65 40.26
C GLU A 330 -7.42 2.35 41.03
N ALA A 331 -6.54 3.07 40.33
CA ALA A 331 -5.43 3.76 40.96
C ALA A 331 -5.85 5.01 41.78
N ASP A 332 -7.00 5.62 41.47
CA ASP A 332 -7.52 6.77 42.22
C ASP A 332 -8.15 6.32 43.55
N GLU A 333 -8.76 5.13 43.60
CA GLU A 333 -9.32 4.55 44.85
C GLU A 333 -8.23 4.30 45.91
N ASP A 334 -7.06 3.77 45.51
CA ASP A 334 -5.90 3.56 46.40
C ASP A 334 -5.28 4.87 46.92
N PHE A 335 -5.48 5.99 46.22
CA PHE A 335 -4.94 7.28 46.65
C PHE A 335 -5.70 7.84 47.85
N PHE A 336 -7.01 7.65 47.92
CA PHE A 336 -7.83 8.20 49.01
C PHE A 336 -7.79 7.37 50.29
N ASP A 337 -7.61 6.05 50.20
CA ASP A 337 -7.54 5.17 51.38
C ASP A 337 -6.23 5.32 52.19
N ASN A 338 -5.20 5.97 51.64
CA ASN A 338 -3.94 6.22 52.34
C ASN A 338 -3.92 7.51 53.20
N PHE A 339 -5.02 8.27 53.27
CA PHE A 339 -5.12 9.51 54.06
C PHE A 339 -5.99 9.41 55.34
N SER A 340 -6.50 8.22 55.67
CA SER A 340 -7.26 7.96 56.92
C SER A 340 -6.41 7.33 58.01
#